data_AF-A0A9E5THP7-F1
#
_entry.id   AF-A0A9E5THP7-F1
#
_cell.length_a   1.000
_cell.length_b   1.000
_cell.length_c   1.000
_cell.angle_alpha   90.00
_cell.angle_beta   90.00
_cell.angle_gamma   90.00
#
_symmetry.space_group_name_H-M   'P 1'
#
loop_
_entity.id
_entity.type
_entity.pdbx_description
1 polymer ?
#
loop_
_entity_poly.entity_id
_entity_poly.type
_entity_poly.pdbx_seq_one_letter_code
_entity_poly.pdbx_strand_id
1 'polypeptide(L)'
;MPLKLGPINKQVEDMARLVTAEERREQLDEARRLLRAADAEKLKAKIRNRRDPFPWLVAVPTGTLSDAFPAPAPPDDFSVVAADGSSIPPDRHSPVRFYVINTGHAVLTYGRYPHADLDSAGQLYFEEKDLYISPGRKNIPVEGTRLGMTMEMAELRALLAASRSAIQPAVALRDGSLILWALQNEDEEVQYKFLGEFKACLEEFRASHIPVVGYVSYTGSHDLANTLRVWLCQDDPSDCDACSLAEKDRTLCAFLSTTLDRQLFDGLLQDGERSDIFESKSAILDRYGDH
;
A
#
# COMPACT_ATOMS: atom_id res chain seq x y z
N MET A 1 -26.26 -5.23 21.09
CA MET A 1 -26.06 -4.73 22.47
C MET A 1 -25.42 -3.34 22.39
N PRO A 2 -25.93 -2.33 23.11
CA PRO A 2 -25.33 -0.99 23.06
C PRO A 2 -23.96 -0.98 23.75
N LEU A 3 -22.98 -0.37 23.10
CA LEU A 3 -21.62 -0.18 23.62
C LEU A 3 -21.66 0.81 24.80
N LYS A 4 -21.09 0.44 25.95
CA LYS A 4 -21.00 1.32 27.12
C LYS A 4 -19.71 2.15 27.07
N LEU A 5 -19.82 3.41 26.69
CA LEU A 5 -18.65 4.30 26.48
C LEU A 5 -17.91 4.68 27.77
N GLY A 6 -18.57 4.74 28.93
CA GLY A 6 -17.93 5.14 30.20
C GLY A 6 -16.78 4.22 30.64
N PRO A 7 -16.99 2.89 30.74
CA PRO A 7 -15.92 1.94 31.02
C PRO A 7 -14.78 1.97 29.98
N ILE A 8 -15.12 2.20 28.70
CA ILE A 8 -14.13 2.29 27.62
C ILE A 8 -13.27 3.54 27.78
N ASN A 9 -13.86 4.69 28.15
CA ASN A 9 -13.11 5.93 28.32
C ASN A 9 -12.06 5.80 29.45
N LYS A 10 -12.42 5.13 30.55
CA LYS A 10 -11.48 4.83 31.64
C LYS A 10 -10.35 3.90 31.19
N GLN A 11 -10.67 2.88 30.39
CA GLN A 11 -9.65 1.98 29.81
C GLN A 11 -8.72 2.71 28.84
N VAL A 12 -9.24 3.67 28.06
CA VAL A 12 -8.44 4.53 27.16
C VAL A 12 -7.53 5.47 27.97
N GLU A 13 -8.02 6.06 29.05
CA GLU A 13 -7.23 6.89 29.96
C GLU A 13 -6.15 6.08 30.69
N ASP A 14 -6.47 4.88 31.18
CA ASP A 14 -5.51 3.98 31.81
C ASP A 14 -4.45 3.50 30.82
N MET A 15 -4.84 3.16 29.58
CA MET A 15 -3.92 2.84 28.48
C MET A 15 -3.01 4.02 28.13
N ALA A 16 -3.54 5.25 28.08
CA ALA A 16 -2.78 6.45 27.80
C ALA A 16 -1.79 6.82 28.92
N ARG A 17 -2.05 6.40 30.17
CA ARG A 17 -1.15 6.60 31.32
C ARG A 17 -0.04 5.55 31.43
N LEU A 18 -0.26 4.35 30.89
CA LEU A 18 0.71 3.24 30.92
C LEU A 18 1.91 3.43 29.98
N VAL A 19 1.80 4.34 29.01
CA VAL A 19 2.91 4.75 28.15
C VAL A 19 3.15 6.21 28.41
N THR A 20 4.20 6.57 29.15
CA THR A 20 4.49 7.99 29.31
C THR A 20 4.91 8.55 27.94
N ALA A 21 4.38 9.71 27.57
CA ALA A 21 4.72 10.35 26.31
C ALA A 21 6.24 10.61 26.19
N GLU A 22 6.92 10.73 27.33
CA GLU A 22 8.36 10.88 27.45
C GLU A 22 9.13 9.61 27.11
N GLU A 23 8.81 8.46 27.71
CA GLU A 23 9.44 7.17 27.36
C GLU A 23 9.25 6.83 25.88
N ARG A 24 8.05 7.07 25.34
CA ARG A 24 7.78 6.84 23.91
C ARG A 24 8.63 7.73 23.01
N ARG A 25 8.82 8.99 23.40
CA ARG A 25 9.67 9.95 22.66
C ARG A 25 11.13 9.50 22.70
N GLU A 26 11.64 9.09 23.86
CA GLU A 26 13.01 8.57 23.99
C GLU A 26 13.25 7.31 23.13
N GLN A 27 12.28 6.39 23.11
CA GLN A 27 12.34 5.20 22.26
C GLN A 27 12.30 5.54 20.76
N LEU A 28 11.49 6.52 20.35
CA LEU A 28 11.49 7.03 18.97
C LEU A 28 12.83 7.66 18.59
N ASP A 29 13.44 8.42 19.50
CA ASP A 29 14.74 9.04 19.25
C ASP A 29 15.88 8.01 19.17
N GLU A 30 15.82 6.92 19.95
CA GLU A 30 16.71 5.77 19.77
C GLU A 30 16.46 5.07 18.42
N ALA A 31 15.20 4.84 18.04
CA ALA A 31 14.86 4.24 16.74
C ALA A 31 15.36 5.07 15.55
N ARG A 32 15.23 6.41 15.61
CA ARG A 32 15.76 7.33 14.59
C ARG A 32 17.29 7.34 14.57
N ARG A 33 17.95 7.24 15.73
CA ARG A 33 19.41 7.07 15.78
C ARG A 33 19.85 5.76 15.14
N LEU A 34 19.13 4.66 15.38
CA LEU A 34 19.37 3.38 14.72
C LEU A 34 19.19 3.48 13.21
N LEU A 35 18.10 4.13 12.75
CA LEU A 35 17.82 4.34 11.33
C LEU A 35 18.97 5.07 10.63
N ARG A 36 19.51 6.14 11.24
CA ARG A 36 20.64 6.92 10.70
C ARG A 36 21.98 6.18 10.76
N ALA A 37 22.17 5.29 11.72
CA ALA A 37 23.43 4.58 11.94
C ALA A 37 23.50 3.23 11.20
N ALA A 38 22.37 2.70 10.75
CA ALA A 38 22.30 1.41 10.08
C ALA A 38 23.03 1.45 8.73
N ASP A 39 23.81 0.40 8.46
CA ASP A 39 24.52 0.23 7.20
C ASP A 39 23.55 -0.37 6.17
N ALA A 40 23.07 0.47 5.25
CA ALA A 40 22.04 0.10 4.28
C ALA A 40 22.43 -1.11 3.41
N GLU A 41 23.69 -1.20 2.98
CA GLU A 41 24.16 -2.29 2.13
C GLU A 41 24.28 -3.60 2.91
N LYS A 42 24.78 -3.57 4.15
CA LYS A 42 24.78 -4.75 5.02
C LYS A 42 23.38 -5.21 5.36
N LEU A 43 22.46 -4.28 5.62
CA LEU A 43 21.06 -4.58 5.91
C LEU A 43 20.37 -5.22 4.70
N LYS A 44 20.57 -4.64 3.52
CA LYS A 44 20.10 -5.19 2.25
C LYS A 44 20.65 -6.59 2.00
N ALA A 45 21.94 -6.82 2.22
CA ALA A 45 22.56 -8.14 2.10
C ALA A 45 21.98 -9.13 3.11
N LYS A 46 21.75 -8.72 4.37
CA LYS A 46 21.12 -9.54 5.41
C LYS A 46 19.71 -9.97 5.03
N ILE A 47 18.91 -9.05 4.48
CA ILE A 47 17.56 -9.35 4.00
C ILE A 47 17.60 -10.31 2.79
N ARG A 48 18.46 -10.05 1.81
CA ARG A 48 18.52 -10.81 0.55
C ARG A 48 19.16 -12.21 0.69
N ASN A 49 20.10 -12.38 1.63
CA ASN A 49 20.82 -13.65 1.82
C ASN A 49 20.06 -14.63 2.73
N ARG A 50 18.95 -14.21 3.34
CA ARG A 50 18.17 -15.10 4.19
C ARG A 50 17.41 -16.11 3.33
N ARG A 51 17.44 -17.38 3.75
CA ARG A 51 16.75 -18.48 3.05
C ARG A 51 15.26 -18.51 3.38
N ASP A 52 14.94 -18.38 4.67
CA ASP A 52 13.58 -18.46 5.15
C ASP A 52 12.88 -17.08 5.09
N PRO A 53 11.59 -17.03 4.71
CA PRO A 53 10.83 -15.80 4.71
C PRO A 53 10.77 -15.15 6.10
N PHE A 54 10.68 -13.82 6.12
CA PHE A 54 10.33 -13.10 7.34
C PHE A 54 8.85 -13.36 7.69
N PRO A 55 8.50 -13.49 8.98
CA PRO A 55 7.09 -13.62 9.39
C PRO A 55 6.32 -12.30 9.28
N TRP A 56 6.98 -11.22 8.84
CA TRP A 56 6.43 -9.89 8.59
C TRP A 56 7.05 -9.30 7.32
N LEU A 57 6.45 -8.23 6.80
CA LEU A 57 6.98 -7.48 5.67
C LEU A 57 8.16 -6.62 6.07
N VAL A 58 9.12 -6.52 5.14
CA VAL A 58 10.36 -5.74 5.29
C VAL A 58 10.52 -4.80 4.10
N ALA A 59 10.97 -3.58 4.38
CA ALA A 59 11.38 -2.59 3.39
C ALA A 59 12.84 -2.80 3.01
N VAL A 60 13.14 -3.13 1.75
CA VAL A 60 14.51 -3.33 1.28
C VAL A 60 15.13 -1.99 0.90
N PRO A 61 16.31 -1.63 1.45
CA PRO A 61 16.95 -0.35 1.17
C PRO A 61 17.41 -0.23 -0.29
N THR A 62 17.13 0.92 -0.91
CA THR A 62 17.73 1.31 -2.21
C THR A 62 18.75 2.44 -2.09
N GLY A 63 18.74 3.17 -0.97
CA GLY A 63 19.61 4.30 -0.66
C GLY A 63 20.13 4.25 0.78
N THR A 64 20.22 5.39 1.47
CA THR A 64 20.89 5.51 2.78
C THR A 64 20.01 5.17 3.98
N LEU A 65 18.69 5.02 3.79
CA LEU A 65 17.60 4.78 4.76
C LEU A 65 16.99 6.03 5.37
N SER A 66 17.74 7.12 5.47
CA SER A 66 17.36 8.28 6.28
C SER A 66 17.57 9.62 5.60
N ASP A 67 17.94 9.63 4.32
CA ASP A 67 18.09 10.86 3.57
C ASP A 67 16.70 11.47 3.26
N ALA A 68 16.68 12.80 3.23
CA ALA A 68 15.53 13.59 2.85
C ALA A 68 15.81 14.27 1.50
N PHE A 69 14.82 14.24 0.63
CA PHE A 69 14.91 14.79 -0.72
C PHE A 69 13.80 15.82 -0.91
N PRO A 70 14.12 17.10 -1.17
CA PRO A 70 13.09 18.12 -1.44
C PRO A 70 12.40 17.84 -2.76
N ALA A 71 11.10 18.16 -2.83
CA ALA A 71 10.37 18.10 -4.08
C ALA A 71 11.01 19.05 -5.12
N PRO A 72 11.24 18.58 -6.36
CA PRO A 72 11.64 19.46 -7.44
C PRO A 72 10.50 20.41 -7.80
N ALA A 73 10.82 21.51 -8.47
CA ALA A 73 9.80 22.37 -9.07
C ALA A 73 8.99 21.54 -10.09
N PRO A 74 7.64 21.59 -10.06
CA PRO A 74 6.83 20.91 -11.05
C PRO A 74 6.99 21.58 -12.43
N PRO A 75 6.64 20.88 -13.52
CA PRO A 75 6.53 21.49 -14.85
C PRO A 75 5.54 22.66 -14.86
N ASP A 76 5.72 23.61 -15.78
CA ASP A 76 4.83 24.78 -15.90
C ASP A 76 3.41 24.40 -16.31
N ASP A 77 3.27 23.44 -17.23
CA ASP A 77 2.00 22.87 -17.68
C ASP A 77 2.06 21.35 -17.48
N PHE A 78 1.06 20.77 -16.82
CA PHE A 78 0.97 19.33 -16.60
C PHE A 78 -0.46 18.90 -16.26
N SER A 79 -0.73 17.60 -16.36
CA SER A 79 -1.99 17.01 -15.92
C SER A 79 -1.82 16.02 -14.77
N VAL A 80 -2.79 16.00 -13.87
CA VAL A 80 -2.97 14.97 -12.86
C VAL A 80 -4.29 14.30 -13.12
N VAL A 81 -4.27 12.97 -13.27
CA VAL A 81 -5.46 12.17 -13.52
C VAL A 81 -5.67 11.26 -12.33
N ALA A 82 -6.89 11.18 -11.82
CA ALA A 82 -7.24 10.26 -10.75
C ALA A 82 -8.56 9.55 -11.07
N ALA A 83 -8.73 8.34 -10.55
CA ALA A 83 -9.99 7.62 -10.59
C ALA A 83 -10.23 6.93 -9.26
N ASP A 84 -11.50 6.82 -8.91
CA ASP A 84 -11.98 6.17 -7.69
C ASP A 84 -13.28 5.43 -8.01
N GLY A 85 -13.62 4.45 -7.20
CA GLY A 85 -14.73 3.55 -7.45
C GLY A 85 -15.45 3.11 -6.20
N SER A 86 -16.66 2.61 -6.44
CA SER A 86 -17.52 2.06 -5.41
C SER A 86 -18.32 0.91 -5.98
N SER A 87 -18.78 0.01 -5.11
CA SER A 87 -19.57 -1.13 -5.52
C SER A 87 -20.76 -1.36 -4.61
N ILE A 88 -21.84 -1.88 -5.20
CA ILE A 88 -22.97 -2.44 -4.49
C ILE A 88 -22.89 -3.96 -4.66
N PRO A 89 -22.59 -4.72 -3.60
CA PRO A 89 -22.44 -6.17 -3.69
C PRO A 89 -23.77 -6.87 -3.95
N PRO A 90 -23.75 -8.13 -4.44
CA PRO A 90 -24.96 -8.91 -4.60
C PRO A 90 -25.71 -9.12 -3.29
N ASP A 91 -27.03 -8.92 -3.33
CA ASP A 91 -27.91 -9.28 -2.21
C ASP A 91 -28.14 -10.79 -2.19
N ARG A 92 -27.76 -11.42 -1.07
CA ARG A 92 -27.88 -12.86 -0.82
C ARG A 92 -29.34 -13.32 -0.69
N HIS A 93 -30.24 -12.39 -0.42
CA HIS A 93 -31.68 -12.64 -0.25
C HIS A 93 -32.49 -12.30 -1.51
N SER A 94 -31.86 -11.73 -2.54
CA SER A 94 -32.51 -11.42 -3.81
C SER A 94 -32.61 -12.67 -4.70
N PRO A 95 -33.75 -12.90 -5.39
CA PRO A 95 -33.87 -13.99 -6.36
C PRO A 95 -33.05 -13.74 -7.64
N VAL A 96 -32.56 -12.51 -7.85
CA VAL A 96 -31.72 -12.12 -8.98
C VAL A 96 -30.35 -11.69 -8.45
N ARG A 97 -29.28 -12.26 -9.02
CA ARG A 97 -27.91 -11.97 -8.62
C ARG A 97 -27.30 -10.96 -9.58
N PHE A 98 -26.88 -9.82 -9.05
CA PHE A 98 -26.20 -8.76 -9.79
C PHE A 98 -25.34 -7.94 -8.82
N TYR A 99 -24.40 -7.18 -9.35
CA TYR A 99 -23.74 -6.12 -8.60
C TYR A 99 -23.63 -4.86 -9.46
N VAL A 100 -23.37 -3.73 -8.81
CA VAL A 100 -23.11 -2.45 -9.49
C VAL A 100 -21.69 -2.04 -9.19
N ILE A 101 -20.96 -1.58 -10.20
CA ILE A 101 -19.72 -0.83 -10.01
C ILE A 101 -19.95 0.58 -10.55
N ASN A 102 -19.57 1.58 -9.78
CA ASN A 102 -19.53 2.96 -10.20
C ASN A 102 -18.09 3.45 -10.15
N THR A 103 -17.59 3.98 -11.26
CA THR A 103 -16.26 4.62 -11.34
C THR A 103 -16.41 6.09 -11.66
N GLY A 104 -15.67 6.93 -10.94
CA GLY A 104 -15.49 8.34 -11.26
C GLY A 104 -14.04 8.63 -11.64
N HIS A 105 -13.83 9.70 -12.41
CA HIS A 105 -12.48 10.19 -12.69
C HIS A 105 -12.41 11.71 -12.61
N ALA A 106 -11.18 12.19 -12.44
CA ALA A 106 -10.83 13.59 -12.49
C ALA A 106 -9.56 13.78 -13.31
N VAL A 107 -9.62 14.58 -14.38
CA VAL A 107 -8.47 15.08 -15.12
C VAL A 107 -8.30 16.55 -14.77
N LEU A 108 -7.21 16.89 -14.08
CA LEU A 108 -6.87 18.25 -13.69
C LEU A 108 -5.67 18.71 -14.50
N THR A 109 -5.83 19.78 -15.27
CA THR A 109 -4.75 20.44 -16.01
C THR A 109 -4.32 21.69 -15.28
N TYR A 110 -3.03 21.76 -14.97
CA TYR A 110 -2.37 22.88 -14.33
C TYR A 110 -1.53 23.66 -15.35
N GLY A 111 -1.27 24.94 -15.05
CA GLY A 111 -0.43 25.80 -15.86
C GLY A 111 -1.17 26.94 -16.52
N ARG A 112 -0.82 27.23 -17.78
CA ARG A 112 -1.27 28.41 -18.52
C ARG A 112 -2.75 28.38 -18.88
N TYR A 113 -3.29 27.19 -19.11
CA TYR A 113 -4.69 26.99 -19.48
C TYR A 113 -5.33 25.97 -18.53
N PRO A 114 -5.66 26.38 -17.30
CA PRO A 114 -6.19 25.46 -16.30
C PRO A 114 -7.55 24.92 -16.74
N HIS A 115 -7.74 23.61 -16.59
CA HIS A 115 -8.97 22.92 -16.97
C HIS A 115 -9.22 21.75 -16.03
N ALA A 116 -10.49 21.39 -15.85
CA ALA A 116 -10.91 20.22 -15.10
C ALA A 116 -12.00 19.49 -15.89
N ASP A 117 -11.79 18.19 -16.08
CA ASP A 117 -12.78 17.26 -16.64
C ASP A 117 -13.08 16.20 -15.59
N LEU A 118 -14.35 16.13 -15.17
CA LEU A 118 -14.83 15.28 -14.11
C LEU A 118 -16.06 14.54 -14.64
N ASP A 119 -16.04 13.22 -14.60
CA ASP A 119 -17.19 12.43 -15.00
C ASP A 119 -17.27 11.12 -14.20
N SER A 120 -18.42 10.47 -14.25
CA SER A 120 -18.67 9.19 -13.59
C SER A 120 -19.59 8.30 -14.41
N ALA A 121 -19.36 6.99 -14.31
CA ALA A 121 -20.17 5.99 -14.98
C ALA A 121 -20.48 4.83 -14.01
N GLY A 122 -21.75 4.45 -13.99
CA GLY A 122 -22.24 3.27 -13.27
C GLY A 122 -22.59 2.16 -14.25
N GLN A 123 -22.20 0.93 -13.93
CA GLN A 123 -22.52 -0.25 -14.73
C GLN A 123 -23.12 -1.36 -13.86
N LEU A 124 -24.21 -1.95 -14.35
CA LEU A 124 -24.86 -3.13 -13.77
C LEU A 124 -24.25 -4.40 -14.38
N TYR A 125 -23.87 -5.33 -13.52
CA TYR A 125 -23.26 -6.61 -13.88
C TYR A 125 -24.16 -7.75 -13.44
N PHE A 126 -24.64 -8.55 -14.38
CA PHE A 126 -25.68 -9.55 -14.13
C PHE A 126 -25.59 -10.79 -15.03
N GLU A 127 -24.69 -10.80 -16.03
CA GLU A 127 -24.50 -11.97 -16.89
C GLU A 127 -23.64 -13.02 -16.17
N GLU A 128 -23.73 -14.29 -16.56
CA GLU A 128 -22.99 -15.37 -15.89
C GLU A 128 -21.48 -15.12 -15.86
N LYS A 129 -20.92 -14.58 -16.96
CA LYS A 129 -19.50 -14.17 -17.06
C LYS A 129 -19.11 -13.04 -16.10
N ASP A 130 -20.07 -12.24 -15.66
CA ASP A 130 -19.84 -11.13 -14.74
C ASP A 130 -19.91 -11.62 -13.29
N LEU A 131 -20.83 -12.55 -13.03
CA LEU A 131 -21.12 -13.10 -11.71
C LEU A 131 -20.13 -14.17 -11.26
N TYR A 132 -19.47 -14.83 -12.22
CA TYR A 132 -18.54 -15.92 -11.96
C TYR A 132 -17.23 -15.75 -12.73
N ILE A 133 -16.12 -15.96 -12.03
CA ILE A 133 -14.82 -16.22 -12.63
C ILE A 133 -14.78 -17.73 -12.89
N SER A 134 -14.73 -18.12 -14.16
CA SER A 134 -14.86 -19.53 -14.57
C SER A 134 -13.57 -20.12 -15.14
N PRO A 135 -12.55 -20.39 -14.32
CA PRO A 135 -11.36 -21.04 -14.82
C PRO A 135 -11.59 -22.56 -14.93
N GLY A 136 -11.38 -23.07 -16.14
CA GLY A 136 -11.58 -24.49 -16.45
C GLY A 136 -13.02 -24.95 -16.22
N ARG A 137 -13.26 -25.70 -15.13
CA ARG A 137 -14.57 -26.27 -14.76
C ARG A 137 -15.14 -25.73 -13.43
N LYS A 138 -14.48 -24.77 -12.79
CA LYS A 138 -14.96 -24.16 -11.55
C LYS A 138 -15.72 -22.88 -11.88
N ASN A 139 -16.81 -22.60 -11.16
CA ASN A 139 -17.50 -21.31 -11.18
C ASN A 139 -17.27 -20.62 -9.83
N ILE A 140 -16.37 -19.65 -9.82
CA ILE A 140 -15.97 -18.92 -8.62
C ILE A 140 -16.78 -17.62 -8.56
N PRO A 141 -17.68 -17.42 -7.58
CA PRO A 141 -18.52 -16.23 -7.53
C PRO A 141 -17.71 -14.95 -7.28
N VAL A 142 -18.11 -13.86 -7.94
CA VAL A 142 -17.58 -12.51 -7.75
C VAL A 142 -18.28 -11.87 -6.54
N GLU A 143 -17.69 -12.07 -5.35
CA GLU A 143 -18.16 -11.52 -4.08
C GLU A 143 -16.96 -11.18 -3.18
N GLY A 144 -17.18 -10.35 -2.15
CA GLY A 144 -16.15 -9.99 -1.18
C GLY A 144 -14.90 -9.43 -1.84
N THR A 145 -13.74 -10.03 -1.55
CA THR A 145 -12.45 -9.65 -2.13
C THR A 145 -12.47 -9.58 -3.66
N ARG A 146 -13.14 -10.53 -4.32
CA ARG A 146 -13.16 -10.60 -5.80
C ARG A 146 -13.99 -9.48 -6.41
N LEU A 147 -15.07 -9.08 -5.75
CA LEU A 147 -15.82 -7.89 -6.17
C LEU A 147 -14.96 -6.63 -6.00
N GLY A 148 -14.22 -6.52 -4.89
CA GLY A 148 -13.23 -5.46 -4.69
C GLY A 148 -12.20 -5.41 -5.81
N MET A 149 -11.61 -6.55 -6.19
CA MET A 149 -10.66 -6.61 -7.32
C MET A 149 -11.31 -6.25 -8.66
N THR A 150 -12.55 -6.68 -8.93
CA THR A 150 -13.28 -6.28 -10.14
C THR A 150 -13.49 -4.76 -10.19
N MET A 151 -13.83 -4.15 -9.06
CA MET A 151 -13.96 -2.70 -8.90
C MET A 151 -12.62 -1.99 -9.13
N GLU A 152 -11.55 -2.45 -8.49
CA GLU A 152 -10.19 -1.90 -8.68
C GLU A 152 -9.73 -1.97 -10.15
N MET A 153 -10.06 -3.04 -10.88
CA MET A 153 -9.76 -3.13 -12.31
C MET A 153 -10.64 -2.19 -13.15
N ALA A 154 -11.89 -1.97 -12.76
CA ALA A 154 -12.74 -0.99 -13.42
C ALA A 154 -12.21 0.44 -13.22
N GLU A 155 -11.78 0.78 -12.00
CA GLU A 155 -11.12 2.05 -11.67
C GLU A 155 -9.86 2.27 -12.49
N LEU A 156 -8.98 1.26 -12.57
CA LEU A 156 -7.75 1.38 -13.36
C LEU A 156 -8.02 1.58 -14.85
N ARG A 157 -9.05 0.92 -15.40
CA ARG A 157 -9.49 1.14 -16.78
C ARG A 157 -10.07 2.54 -16.98
N ALA A 158 -10.86 3.03 -16.03
CA ALA A 158 -11.39 4.39 -16.06
C ALA A 158 -10.25 5.43 -15.99
N LEU A 159 -9.26 5.22 -15.12
CA LEU A 159 -8.05 6.03 -15.01
C LEU A 159 -7.30 6.09 -16.34
N LEU A 160 -7.10 4.93 -16.98
CA LEU A 160 -6.41 4.85 -18.28
C LEU A 160 -7.19 5.58 -19.38
N ALA A 161 -8.51 5.39 -19.42
CA ALA A 161 -9.37 6.05 -20.39
C ALA A 161 -9.34 7.58 -20.24
N ALA A 162 -9.49 8.07 -19.00
CA ALA A 162 -9.41 9.49 -18.66
C ALA A 162 -8.02 10.08 -18.97
N SER A 163 -6.96 9.30 -18.80
CA SER A 163 -5.59 9.75 -19.08
C SER A 163 -5.32 10.06 -20.56
N ARG A 164 -6.19 9.61 -21.47
CA ARG A 164 -6.07 9.90 -22.92
C ARG A 164 -6.41 11.35 -23.28
N SER A 165 -7.19 12.05 -22.45
CA SER A 165 -7.51 13.48 -22.65
C SER A 165 -6.53 14.42 -21.94
N ALA A 166 -5.61 13.88 -21.14
CA ALA A 166 -4.63 14.65 -20.38
C ALA A 166 -3.54 15.26 -21.29
N ILE A 167 -3.07 16.46 -20.94
CA ILE A 167 -1.90 17.05 -21.59
C ILE A 167 -0.62 16.47 -20.98
N GLN A 168 0.42 16.36 -21.78
CA GLN A 168 1.72 15.89 -21.29
C GLN A 168 2.59 17.05 -20.80
N PRO A 169 3.38 16.86 -19.73
CA PRO A 169 3.48 15.64 -18.92
C PRO A 169 2.25 15.39 -18.05
N ALA A 170 1.88 14.11 -17.89
CA ALA A 170 0.78 13.69 -17.02
C ALA A 170 1.23 12.66 -15.97
N VAL A 171 0.52 12.60 -14.85
CA VAL A 171 0.64 11.51 -13.86
C VAL A 171 -0.74 10.94 -13.56
N ALA A 172 -0.83 9.61 -13.48
CA ALA A 172 -2.04 8.89 -13.12
C ALA A 172 -1.95 8.45 -11.65
N LEU A 173 -2.89 8.90 -10.84
CA LEU A 173 -2.99 8.61 -9.41
C LEU A 173 -4.11 7.61 -9.17
N ARG A 174 -3.74 6.51 -8.52
CA ARG A 174 -4.67 5.51 -7.99
C ARG A 174 -4.82 5.71 -6.49
N ASP A 175 -6.04 5.70 -5.97
CA ASP A 175 -6.26 5.63 -4.53
C ASP A 175 -5.94 4.21 -4.03
N GLY A 176 -4.99 4.11 -3.12
CA GLY A 176 -4.49 2.84 -2.60
C GLY A 176 -3.15 2.37 -3.16
N SER A 177 -2.77 1.16 -2.73
CA SER A 177 -1.49 0.53 -3.04
C SER A 177 -1.48 -0.07 -4.46
N LEU A 178 -0.35 0.07 -5.19
CA LEU A 178 -0.14 -0.69 -6.44
C LEU A 178 0.08 -2.20 -6.21
N ILE A 179 0.38 -2.60 -4.97
CA ILE A 179 0.50 -4.00 -4.58
C ILE A 179 -0.90 -4.56 -4.30
N LEU A 180 -1.35 -5.50 -5.14
CA LEU A 180 -2.63 -6.20 -5.03
C LEU A 180 -2.62 -7.29 -3.93
N TRP A 181 -2.42 -6.88 -2.67
CA TRP A 181 -2.34 -7.78 -1.50
C TRP A 181 -3.51 -8.76 -1.38
N ALA A 182 -4.71 -8.31 -1.77
CA ALA A 182 -5.91 -9.10 -1.65
C ALA A 182 -5.88 -10.37 -2.53
N LEU A 183 -5.05 -10.39 -3.57
CA LEU A 183 -4.84 -11.57 -4.42
C LEU A 183 -3.95 -12.64 -3.78
N GLN A 184 -3.13 -12.30 -2.77
CA GLN A 184 -2.09 -13.20 -2.26
C GLN A 184 -2.63 -14.56 -1.77
N ASN A 185 -3.85 -14.57 -1.23
CA ASN A 185 -4.51 -15.78 -0.72
C ASN A 185 -5.61 -16.32 -1.65
N GLU A 186 -5.80 -15.75 -2.83
CA GLU A 186 -6.77 -16.24 -3.83
C GLU A 186 -6.20 -17.41 -4.63
N ASP A 187 -7.09 -18.19 -5.26
CA ASP A 187 -6.73 -19.28 -6.17
C ASP A 187 -5.85 -18.75 -7.32
N GLU A 188 -4.87 -19.56 -7.77
CA GLU A 188 -3.91 -19.15 -8.81
C GLU A 188 -4.58 -18.68 -10.11
N GLU A 189 -5.73 -19.26 -10.45
CA GLU A 189 -6.53 -18.89 -11.61
C GLU A 189 -7.14 -17.48 -11.47
N VAL A 190 -7.54 -17.10 -10.25
CA VAL A 190 -8.07 -15.78 -9.91
C VAL A 190 -6.92 -14.75 -9.91
N GLN A 191 -5.78 -15.12 -9.32
CA GLN A 191 -4.56 -14.31 -9.37
C GLN A 191 -4.17 -14.04 -10.82
N TYR A 192 -4.11 -15.07 -11.67
CA TYR A 192 -3.72 -14.96 -13.07
C TYR A 192 -4.65 -14.02 -13.85
N LYS A 193 -5.97 -14.12 -13.66
CA LYS A 193 -6.95 -13.23 -14.29
C LYS A 193 -6.69 -11.77 -13.94
N PHE A 194 -6.72 -11.44 -12.65
CA PHE A 194 -6.64 -10.04 -12.22
C PHE A 194 -5.25 -9.43 -12.44
N LEU A 195 -4.18 -10.21 -12.23
CA LEU A 195 -2.83 -9.76 -12.57
C LEU A 195 -2.68 -9.54 -14.08
N GLY A 196 -3.25 -10.40 -14.92
CA GLY A 196 -3.24 -10.20 -16.37
C GLY A 196 -3.91 -8.88 -16.78
N GLU A 197 -5.10 -8.61 -16.25
CA GLU A 197 -5.82 -7.35 -16.50
C GLU A 197 -5.05 -6.12 -16.00
N PHE A 198 -4.51 -6.20 -14.78
CA PHE A 198 -3.73 -5.13 -14.17
C PHE A 198 -2.48 -4.78 -15.00
N LYS A 199 -1.69 -5.79 -15.35
CA LYS A 199 -0.46 -5.63 -16.14
C LYS A 199 -0.73 -5.09 -17.54
N ALA A 200 -1.79 -5.56 -18.19
CA ALA A 200 -2.18 -5.04 -19.50
C ALA A 200 -2.47 -3.52 -19.42
N CYS A 201 -3.14 -3.07 -18.36
CA CYS A 201 -3.35 -1.64 -18.15
C CYS A 201 -2.03 -0.88 -17.88
N LEU A 202 -1.13 -1.43 -17.06
CA LEU A 202 0.18 -0.82 -16.81
C LEU A 202 1.02 -0.68 -18.08
N GLU A 203 0.98 -1.66 -18.99
CA GLU A 203 1.67 -1.57 -20.27
C GLU A 203 1.09 -0.48 -21.18
N GLU A 204 -0.22 -0.25 -21.16
CA GLU A 204 -0.84 0.87 -21.89
C GLU A 204 -0.42 2.23 -21.31
N PHE A 205 -0.33 2.36 -19.99
CA PHE A 205 0.22 3.56 -19.33
C PHE A 205 1.69 3.77 -19.71
N ARG A 206 2.49 2.71 -19.69
CA ARG A 206 3.90 2.72 -20.10
C ARG A 206 4.05 3.17 -21.55
N ALA A 207 3.25 2.61 -22.46
CA ALA A 207 3.23 2.98 -23.89
C ALA A 207 2.82 4.45 -24.09
N SER A 208 1.97 4.98 -23.22
CA SER A 208 1.54 6.38 -23.22
C SER A 208 2.52 7.32 -22.50
N HIS A 209 3.62 6.78 -21.93
CA HIS A 209 4.58 7.52 -21.09
C HIS A 209 3.95 8.24 -19.88
N ILE A 210 2.86 7.69 -19.33
CA ILE A 210 2.18 8.23 -18.16
C ILE A 210 2.53 7.37 -16.94
N PRO A 211 3.33 7.86 -15.98
CA PRO A 211 3.59 7.13 -14.74
C PRO A 211 2.30 6.95 -13.94
N VAL A 212 2.12 5.74 -13.40
CA VAL A 212 1.04 5.41 -12.46
C VAL A 212 1.61 5.40 -11.05
N VAL A 213 0.92 6.06 -10.13
CA VAL A 213 1.32 6.18 -8.72
C VAL A 213 0.15 5.75 -7.84
N GLY A 214 0.40 4.84 -6.91
CA GLY A 214 -0.53 4.53 -5.83
C GLY A 214 -0.34 5.50 -4.66
N TYR A 215 -1.42 6.05 -4.14
CA TYR A 215 -1.40 6.97 -3.02
C TYR A 215 -2.09 6.35 -1.81
N VAL A 216 -1.40 6.30 -0.66
CA VAL A 216 -1.97 5.85 0.61
C VAL A 216 -1.76 6.93 1.64
N SER A 217 -2.84 7.60 2.03
CA SER A 217 -2.80 8.54 3.14
C SER A 217 -2.72 7.81 4.48
N TYR A 218 -1.99 8.40 5.44
CA TYR A 218 -1.91 7.93 6.82
C TYR A 218 -1.63 6.42 6.97
N THR A 219 -0.62 5.93 6.23
CA THR A 219 -0.28 4.50 6.15
C THR A 219 -0.09 3.84 7.53
N GLY A 220 -0.61 2.61 7.62
CA GLY A 220 -0.43 1.69 8.76
C GLY A 220 0.77 0.75 8.63
N SER A 221 1.70 1.02 7.70
CA SER A 221 2.85 0.14 7.44
C SER A 221 3.89 0.18 8.56
N HIS A 222 4.55 -0.97 8.72
CA HIS A 222 5.63 -1.23 9.67
C HIS A 222 6.88 -1.77 8.93
N ASP A 223 6.92 -1.69 7.60
CA ASP A 223 7.89 -2.41 6.78
C ASP A 223 9.33 -1.95 7.08
N LEU A 224 9.54 -0.65 7.27
CA LEU A 224 10.83 -0.08 7.64
C LEU A 224 11.17 -0.31 9.12
N ALA A 225 10.20 -0.15 10.03
CA ALA A 225 10.38 -0.47 11.44
C ALA A 225 10.78 -1.95 11.62
N ASN A 226 10.16 -2.85 10.87
CA ASN A 226 10.51 -4.25 10.79
C ASN A 226 11.89 -4.50 10.20
N THR A 227 12.28 -3.74 9.16
CA THR A 227 13.65 -3.77 8.64
C THR A 227 14.69 -3.38 9.70
N LEU A 228 14.40 -2.41 10.57
CA LEU A 228 15.27 -2.08 11.71
C LEU A 228 15.33 -3.20 12.76
N ARG A 229 14.24 -3.95 12.97
CA ARG A 229 14.26 -5.16 13.81
C ARG A 229 15.17 -6.23 13.22
N VAL A 230 15.13 -6.41 11.89
CA VAL A 230 16.06 -7.30 11.17
C VAL A 230 17.50 -6.83 11.34
N TRP A 231 17.76 -5.52 11.32
CA TRP A 231 19.08 -4.97 11.58
C TRP A 231 19.59 -5.35 12.98
N LEU A 232 18.79 -5.13 14.03
CA LEU A 232 19.13 -5.48 15.41
C LEU A 232 19.34 -6.99 15.60
N CYS A 233 18.40 -7.81 15.14
CA CYS A 233 18.34 -9.24 15.43
C CYS A 233 19.64 -9.97 15.01
N GLN A 234 20.30 -10.65 15.95
CA GLN A 234 21.52 -11.43 15.66
C GLN A 234 21.23 -12.92 15.41
N ASP A 235 20.00 -13.34 15.65
CA ASP A 235 19.52 -14.73 15.58
C ASP A 235 18.54 -14.92 14.40
N ASP A 236 17.64 -15.90 14.53
CA ASP A 236 16.52 -16.10 13.62
C ASP A 236 15.33 -15.20 14.04
N PRO A 237 14.91 -14.20 13.24
CA PRO A 237 13.77 -13.35 13.59
C PRO A 237 12.40 -14.09 13.55
N SER A 238 12.37 -15.35 13.11
CA SER A 238 11.19 -16.21 13.24
C SER A 238 11.06 -16.87 14.62
N ASP A 239 12.11 -16.85 15.44
CA ASP A 239 12.15 -17.41 16.79
C ASP A 239 12.71 -16.38 17.79
N CYS A 240 11.80 -15.64 18.44
CA CYS A 240 12.18 -14.61 19.42
C CYS A 240 12.30 -15.14 20.86
N ASP A 241 11.95 -16.40 21.12
CA ASP A 241 11.97 -16.98 22.47
C ASP A 241 13.42 -17.15 22.95
N ALA A 242 14.32 -17.53 22.04
CA ALA A 242 15.76 -17.69 22.28
C ALA A 242 16.60 -16.45 21.89
N CYS A 243 16.03 -15.24 21.94
CA CYS A 243 16.72 -14.02 21.48
C CYS A 243 17.94 -13.66 22.35
N SER A 244 19.09 -13.45 21.70
CA SER A 244 20.39 -13.17 22.29
C SER A 244 20.69 -11.67 22.49
N LEU A 245 19.76 -10.78 22.10
CA LEU A 245 19.91 -9.34 22.25
C LEU A 245 20.05 -8.94 23.72
N ALA A 246 20.92 -7.96 23.97
CA ALA A 246 20.99 -7.28 25.26
C ALA A 246 19.63 -6.62 25.59
N GLU A 247 19.32 -6.47 26.89
CA GLU A 247 18.02 -5.98 27.37
C GLU A 247 17.60 -4.65 26.71
N LYS A 248 18.53 -3.71 26.55
CA LYS A 248 18.28 -2.43 25.87
C LYS A 248 17.80 -2.61 24.43
N ASP A 249 18.52 -3.41 23.64
CA ASP A 249 18.20 -3.65 22.23
C ASP A 249 16.93 -4.51 22.08
N ARG A 250 16.67 -5.40 23.04
CA ARG A 250 15.43 -6.19 23.10
C ARG A 250 14.21 -5.29 23.32
N THR A 251 14.32 -4.33 24.24
CA THR A 251 13.28 -3.31 24.46
C THR A 251 13.05 -2.45 23.21
N LEU A 252 14.12 -2.00 22.54
CA LEU A 252 13.99 -1.25 21.29
C LEU A 252 13.36 -2.08 20.17
N CYS A 253 13.75 -3.36 20.02
CA CYS A 253 13.17 -4.28 19.04
C CYS A 253 11.68 -4.52 19.29
N ALA A 254 11.27 -4.69 20.55
CA ALA A 254 9.86 -4.81 20.94
C ALA A 254 9.09 -3.53 20.63
N PHE A 255 9.65 -2.36 20.92
CA PHE A 255 9.06 -1.07 20.57
C PHE A 255 8.85 -0.92 19.06
N LEU A 256 9.87 -1.24 18.26
CA LEU A 256 9.81 -1.20 16.79
C LEU A 256 8.70 -2.11 16.23
N SER A 257 8.37 -3.22 16.89
CA SER A 257 7.31 -4.13 16.43
C SER A 257 5.90 -3.51 16.40
N THR A 258 5.73 -2.38 17.10
CA THR A 258 4.47 -1.61 17.16
C THR A 258 4.62 -0.19 16.59
N THR A 259 5.82 0.16 16.12
CA THR A 259 6.12 1.49 15.57
C THR A 259 5.75 1.54 14.10
N LEU A 260 4.96 2.54 13.72
CA LEU A 260 4.61 2.76 12.32
C LEU A 260 5.73 3.49 11.59
N ASP A 261 5.92 3.21 10.30
CA ASP A 261 6.98 3.84 9.50
C ASP A 261 6.84 5.36 9.46
N ARG A 262 5.59 5.86 9.38
CA ARG A 262 5.31 7.31 9.45
C ARG A 262 5.76 7.96 10.75
N GLN A 263 5.82 7.21 11.86
CA GLN A 263 6.30 7.74 13.15
C GLN A 263 7.82 7.82 13.19
N LEU A 264 8.53 6.93 12.46
CA LEU A 264 9.97 7.03 12.30
C LEU A 264 10.35 8.31 11.55
N PHE A 265 9.61 8.62 10.48
CA PHE A 265 9.84 9.81 9.65
C PHE A 265 9.25 11.11 10.21
N ASP A 266 8.36 11.03 11.20
CA ASP A 266 7.88 12.22 11.91
C ASP A 266 9.08 12.98 12.50
N GLY A 267 9.21 14.27 12.18
CA GLY A 267 10.36 15.10 12.56
C GLY A 267 11.67 14.82 11.83
N LEU A 268 11.71 13.87 10.87
CA LEU A 268 12.85 13.68 9.95
C LEU A 268 12.65 14.39 8.61
N LEU A 269 11.43 14.42 8.10
CA LEU A 269 11.07 15.06 6.82
C LEU A 269 10.39 16.40 7.07
N GLN A 270 10.72 17.39 6.24
CA GLN A 270 10.00 18.67 6.16
C GLN A 270 8.85 18.60 5.15
N ASP A 271 8.00 19.62 5.16
CA ASP A 271 6.89 19.74 4.20
C ASP A 271 7.42 19.71 2.75
N GLY A 272 6.90 18.78 1.96
CA GLY A 272 7.29 18.58 0.56
C GLY A 272 8.54 17.71 0.37
N GLU A 273 9.17 17.21 1.43
CA GLU A 273 10.27 16.24 1.31
C GLU A 273 9.75 14.81 1.22
N ARG A 274 10.52 13.96 0.52
CA ARG A 274 10.37 12.50 0.57
C ARG A 274 11.61 11.85 1.19
N SER A 275 11.45 10.66 1.74
CA SER A 275 12.57 9.81 2.15
C SER A 275 13.25 9.13 0.94
N ASP A 276 14.26 8.31 1.24
CA ASP A 276 14.71 7.22 0.36
C ASP A 276 13.55 6.33 -0.12
N ILE A 277 13.78 5.64 -1.23
CA ILE A 277 12.86 4.65 -1.79
C ILE A 277 13.19 3.28 -1.21
N PHE A 278 12.17 2.47 -0.97
CA PHE A 278 12.31 1.12 -0.46
C PHE A 278 11.57 0.13 -1.36
N GLU A 279 12.18 -1.03 -1.62
CA GLU A 279 11.51 -2.11 -2.34
C GLU A 279 10.69 -2.94 -1.34
N SER A 280 9.45 -3.30 -1.68
CA SER A 280 8.66 -4.24 -0.88
C SER A 280 9.07 -5.69 -1.20
N LYS A 281 8.97 -6.56 -0.19
CA LYS A 281 9.14 -8.02 -0.32
C LYS A 281 7.82 -8.79 -0.23
N SER A 282 6.72 -8.16 -0.61
CA SER A 282 5.45 -8.85 -0.81
C SER A 282 5.58 -10.05 -1.74
N ALA A 283 5.07 -11.21 -1.35
CA ALA A 283 5.12 -12.41 -2.19
C ALA A 283 4.31 -12.26 -3.50
N ILE A 284 3.26 -11.43 -3.52
CA ILE A 284 2.46 -11.24 -4.74
C ILE A 284 3.27 -10.53 -5.84
N LEU A 285 4.30 -9.74 -5.47
CA LEU A 285 5.14 -9.01 -6.42
C LEU A 285 6.00 -9.94 -7.29
N ASP A 286 6.35 -11.15 -6.81
CA ASP A 286 7.06 -12.14 -7.63
C ASP A 286 6.25 -12.56 -8.86
N ARG A 287 4.92 -12.36 -8.82
CA ARG A 287 4.02 -12.62 -9.94
C ARG A 287 3.94 -11.45 -10.92
N TYR A 288 4.55 -10.29 -10.66
CA TYR A 288 4.39 -9.08 -11.49
C TYR A 288 5.30 -9.11 -12.73
N GLY A 289 6.48 -9.74 -12.64
CA GLY A 289 7.44 -9.78 -13.74
C GLY A 289 8.20 -8.46 -13.82
N ASP A 290 8.22 -7.83 -15.00
CA ASP A 290 8.93 -6.57 -15.25
C ASP A 290 8.15 -5.30 -14.84
N HIS A 291 6.90 -5.46 -14.37
CA HIS A 291 6.02 -4.36 -13.93
C HIS A 291 6.10 -4.18 -12.41
#